data_AF-A0AAU2U5J7-F1
#
_entry.id   AF-A0AAU2U5J7-F1
#
_cell.length_a   1.000
_cell.length_b   1.000
_cell.length_c   1.000
_cell.angle_alpha   90.00
_cell.angle_beta   90.00
_cell.angle_gamma   90.00
#
_symmetry.space_group_name_H-M   'P 1'
#
loop_
_entity.id
_entity.type
_entity.pdbx_description
1 polymer ?
#
loop_
_entity_poly.entity_id
_entity_poly.type
_entity_poly.pdbx_seq_one_letter_code
_entity_poly.pdbx_strand_id
1 'polypeptide(L)'
;MEATWPALAHGNRIIHGDLRADNMVRDHHLGVTFVDWAHATIGPACIDAASLAPQLILAGHTPADIARLLRDHPASSPDTTTAFLAALTGHWHNNARKPAPPGARGLRAYQCRAAVAGLALLGFRLS
;
A
#
# COMPACT_ATOMS: atom_id res chain seq x y z
N MET A 1 14.29 9.70 -10.44
CA MET A 1 13.63 8.87 -9.39
C MET A 1 14.29 7.51 -9.30
N GLU A 2 14.40 6.72 -10.37
CA GLU A 2 14.97 5.35 -10.31
C GLU A 2 16.35 5.23 -9.64
N ALA A 3 17.27 6.17 -9.89
CA ALA A 3 18.61 6.15 -9.30
C ALA A 3 18.62 6.26 -7.76
N THR A 4 17.57 6.80 -7.13
CA THR A 4 17.47 6.92 -5.67
C THR A 4 16.71 5.76 -5.01
N TRP A 5 16.18 4.82 -5.79
CA TRP A 5 15.38 3.70 -5.28
C TRP A 5 16.13 2.80 -4.30
N PRO A 6 17.41 2.43 -4.53
CA PRO A 6 18.14 1.60 -3.59
C PRO A 6 18.20 2.25 -2.20
N ALA A 7 18.49 3.56 -2.14
CA ALA A 7 18.49 4.33 -0.89
C ALA A 7 17.13 4.32 -0.18
N LEU A 8 16.05 4.51 -0.94
CA LEU A 8 14.69 4.53 -0.40
C LEU A 8 14.19 3.15 0.04
N ALA A 9 14.72 2.08 -0.56
CA ALA A 9 14.35 0.69 -0.27
C ALA A 9 15.17 0.08 0.89
N HIS A 10 16.15 0.79 1.45
CA HIS A 10 16.90 0.30 2.59
C HIS A 10 16.09 0.39 3.90
N GLY A 11 16.13 -0.67 4.70
CA GLY A 11 15.63 -0.70 6.06
C GLY A 11 16.08 -1.96 6.79
N ASN A 12 15.74 -2.07 8.06
CA ASN A 12 16.16 -3.16 8.95
C ASN A 12 14.98 -3.83 9.66
N ARG A 13 13.78 -3.71 9.11
CA ARG A 13 12.55 -4.29 9.66
C ARG A 13 12.02 -5.36 8.71
N ILE A 14 11.45 -6.41 9.29
CA ILE A 14 10.61 -7.33 8.52
C ILE A 14 9.33 -6.55 8.19
N ILE A 15 9.03 -6.46 6.89
CA ILE A 15 7.79 -5.90 6.38
C ILE A 15 6.97 -7.03 5.76
N HIS A 16 5.65 -6.92 5.84
CA HIS A 16 4.75 -7.86 5.19
C HIS A 16 4.80 -7.72 3.66
N GLY A 17 4.88 -6.48 3.16
CA GLY A 17 5.04 -6.18 1.73
C GLY A 17 3.75 -6.28 0.89
N ASP A 18 2.63 -6.69 1.50
CA ASP A 18 1.32 -6.77 0.86
C ASP A 18 0.19 -6.67 1.92
N LEU A 19 0.18 -5.58 2.70
CA LEU A 19 -0.93 -5.37 3.66
C LEU A 19 -2.19 -4.91 2.93
N ARG A 20 -3.20 -5.78 3.00
CA ARG A 20 -4.50 -5.66 2.37
C ARG A 20 -5.55 -6.29 3.27
N ALA A 21 -6.81 -5.85 3.13
CA ALA A 21 -7.88 -6.28 4.01
C ALA A 21 -8.08 -7.81 4.01
N ASP A 22 -7.84 -8.46 2.88
CA ASP A 22 -7.88 -9.92 2.69
C ASP A 22 -6.71 -10.66 3.36
N ASN A 23 -5.61 -9.96 3.69
CA ASN A 23 -4.47 -10.49 4.44
C ASN A 23 -4.54 -10.17 5.94
N MET A 24 -5.68 -9.67 6.42
CA MET A 24 -5.90 -9.32 7.83
C MET A 24 -7.11 -10.08 8.37
N VAL A 25 -6.85 -11.05 9.26
CA VAL A 25 -7.90 -11.85 9.91
C VAL A 25 -8.16 -11.28 11.29
N ARG A 26 -9.42 -10.90 11.57
CA ARG A 26 -9.84 -10.46 12.89
C ARG A 26 -10.29 -11.66 13.72
N ASP A 27 -9.57 -11.91 14.80
CA ASP A 27 -9.92 -12.86 15.84
C ASP A 27 -10.46 -12.14 17.08
N HIS A 28 -11.44 -12.74 17.76
CA HIS A 28 -12.09 -12.12 18.92
C HIS A 28 -11.20 -12.11 20.18
N HIS A 29 -10.15 -12.93 20.23
CA HIS A 29 -9.25 -13.08 21.37
C HIS A 29 -7.86 -12.48 21.11
N LEU A 30 -7.34 -12.62 19.89
CA LEU A 30 -5.98 -12.26 19.49
C LEU A 30 -5.90 -10.91 18.74
N GLY A 31 -7.04 -10.28 18.44
CA GLY A 31 -7.08 -9.03 17.69
C GLY A 31 -6.96 -9.24 16.19
N VAL A 32 -6.06 -8.53 15.51
CA VAL A 32 -5.85 -8.69 14.06
C VAL A 32 -4.57 -9.47 13.81
N THR A 33 -4.68 -10.58 13.09
CA THR A 33 -3.56 -11.40 12.63
C THR A 33 -3.29 -11.14 11.16
N PHE A 34 -2.02 -10.91 10.80
CA PHE A 34 -1.60 -10.79 9.41
C PHE A 34 -1.24 -12.17 8.84
N VAL A 35 -1.76 -12.48 7.66
CA VAL A 35 -1.60 -13.76 6.96
C VAL A 35 -1.06 -13.52 5.56
N ASP A 36 -0.61 -14.58 4.88
CA ASP A 36 0.01 -14.51 3.55
C ASP A 36 1.30 -13.69 3.51
N TRP A 37 2.34 -14.27 4.12
CA TRP A 37 3.68 -13.69 4.18
C TRP A 37 4.52 -13.96 2.92
N ALA A 38 3.90 -14.29 1.78
CA ALA A 38 4.62 -14.64 0.55
C ALA A 38 5.50 -13.50 0.00
N HIS A 39 5.19 -12.25 0.38
CA HIS A 39 5.94 -11.05 0.00
C HIS A 39 6.82 -10.47 1.13
N ALA A 40 6.96 -11.19 2.23
CA ALA A 40 7.72 -10.71 3.38
C ALA A 40 9.20 -10.49 3.01
N THR A 41 9.74 -9.36 3.43
CA THR A 41 11.15 -9.01 3.15
C THR A 41 11.70 -8.05 4.21
N ILE A 42 13.00 -7.77 4.15
CA ILE A 42 13.62 -6.71 4.94
C ILE A 42 13.51 -5.39 4.19
N GLY A 43 12.98 -4.36 4.85
CA GLY A 43 12.81 -3.05 4.24
C GLY A 43 12.42 -1.93 5.21
N PRO A 44 12.12 -0.74 4.67
CA PRO A 44 11.64 0.40 5.44
C PRO A 44 10.26 0.11 6.05
N ALA A 45 10.11 0.36 7.35
CA ALA A 45 8.84 0.12 8.05
C ALA A 45 7.64 0.90 7.49
N CYS A 46 7.88 2.03 6.81
CA CYS A 46 6.81 2.80 6.17
C CYS A 46 6.07 2.03 5.07
N ILE A 47 6.65 0.99 4.48
CA ILE A 47 6.06 0.28 3.33
C ILE A 47 4.74 -0.39 3.71
N ASP A 48 4.63 -0.98 4.90
CA ASP A 48 3.40 -1.61 5.35
C ASP A 48 2.29 -0.57 5.63
N ALA A 49 2.63 0.57 6.23
CA ALA A 49 1.67 1.66 6.41
C ALA A 49 1.23 2.26 5.06
N ALA A 50 2.17 2.41 4.12
CA ALA A 50 1.92 2.94 2.79
C ALA A 50 1.05 2.00 1.94
N SER A 51 1.27 0.68 2.00
CA SER A 51 0.46 -0.32 1.28
C SER A 51 -0.97 -0.41 1.84
N LEU A 52 -1.13 -0.25 3.15
CA LEU A 52 -2.43 -0.25 3.82
C LEU A 52 -3.26 1.03 3.53
N ALA A 53 -2.63 2.18 3.34
CA ALA A 53 -3.32 3.47 3.23
C ALA A 53 -4.40 3.52 2.10
N PRO A 54 -4.13 3.07 0.86
CA PRO A 54 -5.16 2.97 -0.18
C PRO A 54 -6.31 2.02 0.20
N GLN A 55 -6.06 0.97 0.99
CA GLN A 55 -7.08 0.01 1.43
C GLN A 55 -8.08 0.65 2.39
N LEU A 56 -7.62 1.56 3.25
CA LEU A 56 -8.48 2.31 4.15
C LEU A 56 -9.42 3.25 3.37
N ILE A 57 -8.94 3.83 2.28
CA ILE A 57 -9.78 4.63 1.38
C ILE A 57 -10.83 3.73 0.71
N LEU A 58 -10.45 2.53 0.25
CA LEU A 58 -11.39 1.55 -0.29
C LEU A 58 -12.43 1.08 0.74
N ALA A 59 -12.08 1.12 2.04
CA ALA A 59 -12.99 0.84 3.15
C ALA A 59 -13.90 2.02 3.54
N GLY A 60 -13.75 3.18 2.88
CA GLY A 60 -14.64 4.34 3.05
C GLY A 60 -14.04 5.52 3.83
N HIS A 61 -12.77 5.46 4.23
CA HIS A 61 -12.11 6.61 4.85
C HIS A 61 -11.75 7.70 3.83
N THR A 62 -11.71 8.97 4.27
CA THR A 62 -11.38 10.08 3.37
C THR A 62 -9.88 10.11 3.05
N PRO A 63 -9.46 10.44 1.81
CA PRO A 63 -8.04 10.56 1.47
C PRO A 63 -7.29 11.59 2.33
N ALA A 64 -7.96 12.68 2.75
CA ALA A 64 -7.38 13.71 3.61
C ALA A 64 -7.03 13.17 5.01
N ASP A 65 -7.94 12.41 5.62
CA ASP A 65 -7.68 11.78 6.92
C ASP A 65 -6.57 10.74 6.85
N ILE A 66 -6.57 9.92 5.80
CA ILE A 66 -5.52 8.91 5.60
C ILE A 66 -4.16 9.58 5.32
N ALA A 67 -4.12 10.67 4.55
CA ALA A 67 -2.89 11.42 4.33
C ALA A 67 -2.31 11.97 5.64
N ARG A 68 -3.17 12.51 6.52
CA ARG A 68 -2.77 12.98 7.86
C ARG A 68 -2.25 11.83 8.73
N LEU A 69 -3.02 10.74 8.85
CA LEU A 69 -2.60 9.55 9.61
C LEU A 69 -1.25 9.00 9.13
N LEU A 70 -1.04 8.93 7.81
CA LEU A 70 0.20 8.43 7.25
C LEU A 70 1.38 9.40 7.46
N ARG A 71 1.15 10.72 7.49
CA ARG A 71 2.18 11.70 7.87
C ARG A 71 2.58 11.54 9.33
N ASP A 72 1.60 11.38 10.22
CA ASP A 72 1.79 11.32 11.68
C ASP A 72 2.24 9.94 12.17
N HIS A 73 2.23 8.91 11.29
CA HIS A 73 2.56 7.53 11.65
C HIS A 73 4.04 7.41 12.08
N PRO A 74 4.38 6.70 13.18
CA PRO A 74 5.76 6.62 13.69
C PRO A 74 6.78 6.03 12.69
N ALA A 75 6.31 5.14 11.82
CA ALA A 75 7.13 4.54 10.77
C ALA A 75 7.25 5.40 9.51
N SER A 76 6.59 6.57 9.45
CA SER A 76 6.54 7.43 8.27
C SER A 76 7.93 7.88 7.84
N SER A 77 8.21 7.72 6.55
CA SER A 77 9.36 8.33 5.86
C SER A 77 8.80 9.07 4.66
N PRO A 78 8.77 10.42 4.64
CA PRO A 78 8.04 11.18 3.62
C PRO A 78 8.39 10.79 2.19
N ASP A 79 9.67 10.67 1.87
CA ASP A 79 10.17 10.37 0.54
C ASP A 79 9.93 8.91 0.17
N THR A 80 10.28 7.97 1.05
CA THR A 80 10.06 6.53 0.80
C THR A 80 8.58 6.21 0.66
N THR A 81 7.73 6.79 1.52
CA THR A 81 6.28 6.60 1.50
C THR A 81 5.70 7.09 0.19
N THR A 82 6.06 8.31 -0.24
CA THR A 82 5.57 8.90 -1.47
C THR A 82 6.06 8.12 -2.70
N ALA A 83 7.34 7.75 -2.74
CA ALA A 83 7.90 6.97 -3.83
C ALA A 83 7.27 5.58 -3.95
N PHE A 84 7.11 4.88 -2.82
CA PHE A 84 6.46 3.56 -2.78
C PHE A 84 4.98 3.64 -3.19
N LEU A 85 4.23 4.62 -2.66
CA LEU A 85 2.84 4.85 -3.07
C LEU A 85 2.72 5.14 -4.57
N ALA A 86 3.61 5.96 -5.13
CA ALA A 86 3.64 6.24 -6.56
C ALA A 86 3.90 4.97 -7.38
N ALA A 87 4.88 4.16 -6.97
CA ALA A 87 5.20 2.89 -7.62
C ALA A 87 4.04 1.89 -7.55
N LEU A 88 3.45 1.69 -6.37
CA LEU A 88 2.33 0.78 -6.16
C LEU A 88 1.07 1.21 -6.93
N THR A 89 0.77 2.51 -6.91
CA THR A 89 -0.34 3.10 -7.68
C THR A 89 -0.13 2.90 -9.18
N GLY A 90 1.08 3.18 -9.68
CA GLY A 90 1.44 2.94 -11.07
C GLY A 90 1.34 1.46 -11.47
N HIS A 91 1.76 0.56 -10.57
CA HIS A 91 1.65 -0.88 -10.75
C HIS A 91 0.19 -1.33 -10.90
N TRP A 92 -0.70 -0.92 -10.00
CA TRP A 92 -2.13 -1.23 -10.12
C TRP A 92 -2.75 -0.62 -11.37
N HIS A 93 -2.46 0.65 -11.66
CA HIS A 93 -2.96 1.34 -12.85
C HIS A 93 -2.54 0.62 -14.14
N ASN A 94 -1.29 0.18 -14.22
CA ASN A 94 -0.79 -0.58 -15.36
C ASN A 94 -1.44 -1.96 -15.48
N ASN A 95 -1.53 -2.69 -14.37
CA ASN A 95 -2.08 -4.03 -14.38
C ASN A 95 -3.60 -4.07 -14.62
N ALA A 96 -4.33 -3.04 -14.21
CA ALA A 96 -5.78 -2.94 -14.44
C ALA A 96 -6.15 -2.96 -15.94
N ARG A 97 -5.24 -2.56 -16.83
CA ARG A 97 -5.43 -2.57 -18.30
C ARG A 97 -5.08 -3.90 -18.98
N LYS A 98 -4.46 -4.83 -18.25
CA LYS A 98 -4.06 -6.12 -18.81
C LYS A 98 -5.25 -7.09 -18.77
N PRO A 99 -5.28 -8.11 -19.65
CA PRO A 99 -6.25 -9.20 -19.55
C PRO A 99 -6.32 -9.79 -18.14
N ALA A 100 -7.51 -10.13 -17.66
CA ALA A 100 -7.67 -10.78 -16.36
C ALA A 100 -6.97 -12.15 -16.38
N PRO A 101 -6.15 -12.49 -15.37
CA PRO A 101 -5.54 -13.81 -15.33
C PRO A 101 -6.58 -14.87 -15.00
N PRO A 102 -6.41 -16.12 -15.49
CA PRO A 102 -7.28 -17.23 -15.13
C PRO A 102 -7.36 -17.40 -13.61
N GLY A 103 -8.57 -17.64 -13.08
CA GLY A 103 -8.79 -17.87 -11.64
C GLY A 103 -8.88 -16.62 -10.75
N ALA A 104 -8.51 -15.43 -11.25
CA ALA A 104 -8.49 -14.20 -10.44
C ALA A 104 -9.64 -13.24 -10.78
N ARG A 105 -10.88 -13.70 -10.59
CA ARG A 105 -12.08 -12.90 -10.87
C ARG A 105 -12.08 -11.63 -10.01
N GLY A 106 -12.32 -10.48 -10.63
CA GLY A 106 -12.40 -9.19 -9.94
C GLY A 106 -11.06 -8.49 -9.70
N LEU A 107 -9.91 -9.13 -9.98
CA LEU A 107 -8.58 -8.55 -9.76
C LEU A 107 -8.40 -7.21 -10.49
N ARG A 108 -8.78 -7.13 -11.76
CA ARG A 108 -8.63 -5.89 -12.56
C ARG A 108 -9.52 -4.76 -12.04
N ALA A 109 -10.75 -5.09 -11.63
CA ALA A 109 -11.66 -4.12 -11.03
C ALA A 109 -11.12 -3.60 -9.68
N TYR A 110 -10.56 -4.49 -8.85
CA TYR A 110 -9.85 -4.11 -7.62
C TYR A 110 -8.66 -3.19 -7.93
N GLN A 111 -7.79 -3.58 -8.87
CA GLN A 111 -6.61 -2.77 -9.24
C GLN A 111 -6.99 -1.39 -9.75
N CYS A 112 -8.08 -1.28 -10.51
CA CYS A 112 -8.62 0.01 -10.94
C CYS A 112 -9.02 0.88 -9.74
N ARG A 113 -9.82 0.35 -8.80
CA ARG A 113 -10.23 1.10 -7.60
C ARG A 113 -9.04 1.46 -6.72
N ALA A 114 -8.11 0.52 -6.51
CA ALA A 114 -6.90 0.75 -5.71
C ALA A 114 -6.00 1.83 -6.32
N ALA A 115 -5.87 1.87 -7.66
CA ALA A 115 -5.15 2.93 -8.35
C ALA A 115 -5.82 4.31 -8.16
N VAL A 116 -7.15 4.39 -8.21
CA VAL A 116 -7.88 5.64 -7.94
C VAL A 116 -7.65 6.11 -6.50
N ALA A 117 -7.73 5.19 -5.52
CA ALA A 117 -7.44 5.50 -4.12
C ALA A 117 -6.00 5.98 -3.91
N GLY A 118 -5.02 5.31 -4.53
CA GLY A 118 -3.61 5.70 -4.48
C GLY A 118 -3.35 7.08 -5.10
N LEU A 119 -3.95 7.38 -6.25
CA LEU A 119 -3.87 8.70 -6.90
C LEU A 119 -4.46 9.81 -6.02
N ALA A 120 -5.62 9.56 -5.40
CA ALA A 120 -6.24 10.52 -4.49
C ALA A 120 -5.31 10.83 -3.30
N LEU A 121 -4.66 9.80 -2.73
CA LEU A 121 -3.73 9.96 -1.63
C LEU A 121 -2.46 10.73 -2.04
N LEU A 122 -1.91 10.44 -3.23
CA LEU A 122 -0.74 11.15 -3.78
C LEU A 122 -1.03 12.64 -3.98
N GLY A 123 -2.26 13.02 -4.33
CA GLY A 123 -2.68 14.41 -4.44
C GLY A 123 -2.48 15.23 -3.16
N PHE A 124 -2.60 14.62 -1.98
CA PHE A 124 -2.35 15.26 -0.68
C PHE A 124 -0.90 15.20 -0.20
N ARG A 125 -0.04 14.42 -0.90
CA ARG A 125 1.37 14.24 -0.53
C ARG A 125 2.33 15.03 -1.42
N LEU A 126 1.89 15.42 -2.61
CA LEU A 126 2.66 16.19 -3.58
C LEU A 126 2.26 17.67 -3.66
N SER A 127 1.21 18.05 -2.92
CA SER A 127 0.70 19.42 -2.77
C SER A 127 1.44 20.20 -1.70
#